data_AF-A0A951MR79-F1
#
_entry.id   AF-A0A951MR79-F1
#
_cell.length_a   1.000
_cell.length_b   1.000
_cell.length_c   1.000
_cell.angle_alpha   90.00
_cell.angle_beta   90.00
_cell.angle_gamma   90.00
#
_symmetry.space_group_name_H-M   'P 1'
#
loop_
_entity.id
_entity.type
_entity.pdbx_description
1 polymer ?
#
loop_
_entity_poly.entity_id
_entity_poly.type
_entity_poly.pdbx_seq_one_letter_code
_entity_poly.pdbx_strand_id
1 'polypeptide(L)'
;MSTSEDDLLQDRGDWLRAGDETRTAPVAINHVTRKELQYSPLDGMAVFEGDIVLGTEEQMQAAREGGTLVPMGVGITGEQFRWPRGIIPYQIHPALPNAERVTQAIAHWEARTRIRFVQRTGQNAHQYPDYVSFEARSGCWSQLGRRGGKQVISLGSGCGLGQAIHEIGHTVGLWHEQSREDRDQHVEIRWQNISQQARHNFEQHVLDGDDLGAYDFGSIMHYPALAFSSNGQPTIVPKKPVQIGQRTALSDGDVAAVQALYPELYV
;
A
#
# COMPACT_ATOMS: atom_id res chain seq x y z
N MET A 1 -7.77 -31.83 -2.83
CA MET A 1 -7.17 -30.86 -3.76
C MET A 1 -5.91 -30.35 -3.07
N SER A 2 -4.74 -30.54 -3.69
CA SER A 2 -3.47 -30.06 -3.13
C SER A 2 -3.40 -28.56 -3.38
N THR A 3 -3.59 -27.74 -2.37
CA THR A 3 -3.21 -26.32 -2.41
C THR A 3 -1.70 -26.24 -2.65
N SER A 4 -1.27 -25.43 -3.62
CA SER A 4 0.15 -25.27 -3.91
C SER A 4 0.85 -24.52 -2.76
N GLU A 5 2.17 -24.66 -2.59
CA GLU A 5 2.91 -23.87 -1.59
C GLU A 5 2.75 -22.36 -1.83
N ASP A 6 2.59 -21.95 -3.09
CA ASP A 6 2.31 -20.55 -3.48
C ASP A 6 0.94 -20.06 -2.97
N ASP A 7 -0.10 -20.91 -3.00
CA ASP A 7 -1.42 -20.58 -2.45
C ASP A 7 -1.36 -20.37 -0.92
N LEU A 8 -0.55 -21.17 -0.22
CA LEU A 8 -0.38 -21.08 1.23
C LEU A 8 0.43 -19.85 1.65
N LEU A 9 1.44 -19.45 0.86
CA LEU A 9 2.18 -18.21 1.04
C LEU A 9 1.26 -16.99 0.81
N GLN A 10 0.33 -17.10 -0.15
CA GLN A 10 -0.67 -16.08 -0.43
C GLN A 10 -1.68 -15.90 0.70
N ASP A 11 -2.17 -16.99 1.27
CA ASP A 11 -3.15 -16.93 2.36
C ASP A 11 -2.57 -16.40 3.68
N ARG A 12 -1.26 -16.55 3.90
CA ARG A 12 -0.56 -16.04 5.10
C ARG A 12 -0.14 -14.59 5.03
N GLY A 13 0.00 -14.05 3.82
CA GLY A 13 0.51 -12.69 3.64
C GLY A 13 1.95 -12.55 4.10
N ASP A 14 2.80 -13.55 3.81
CA ASP A 14 4.19 -13.58 4.28
C ASP A 14 5.07 -12.44 3.72
N TRP A 15 4.54 -11.63 2.79
CA TRP A 15 5.15 -10.37 2.35
C TRP A 15 4.90 -9.19 3.29
N LEU A 16 3.85 -9.25 4.13
CA LEU A 16 3.51 -8.22 5.11
C LEU A 16 4.53 -8.23 6.25
N ARG A 17 4.95 -7.05 6.68
CA ARG A 17 6.09 -6.89 7.58
C ARG A 17 5.62 -6.37 8.94
N ALA A 18 5.97 -7.06 10.02
CA ALA A 18 5.82 -6.54 11.37
C ALA A 18 7.19 -6.55 12.05
N GLY A 19 7.55 -5.42 12.67
CA GLY A 19 8.71 -5.35 13.55
C GLY A 19 8.35 -5.86 14.94
N ASP A 20 9.38 -6.09 15.76
CA ASP A 20 9.21 -6.53 17.15
C ASP A 20 8.71 -5.40 18.08
N GLU A 21 8.72 -4.16 17.57
CA GLU A 21 8.31 -2.96 18.28
C GLU A 21 7.15 -2.25 17.55
N THR A 22 6.38 -1.49 18.32
CA THR A 22 5.37 -0.55 17.80
C THR A 22 5.67 0.84 18.34
N ARG A 23 5.60 1.84 17.47
CA ARG A 23 5.91 3.25 17.76
C ARG A 23 4.79 4.14 17.20
N THR A 24 4.37 5.15 17.95
CA THR A 24 3.36 6.14 17.52
C THR A 24 3.95 7.49 17.13
N ALA A 25 3.77 8.04 15.93
CA ALA A 25 4.25 9.38 15.62
C ALA A 25 3.21 10.24 14.87
N PRO A 26 3.27 11.58 15.02
CA PRO A 26 2.37 12.48 14.32
C PRO A 26 2.74 12.55 12.83
N VAL A 27 1.72 12.43 12.00
CA VAL A 27 1.78 12.72 10.56
C VAL A 27 0.84 13.86 10.22
N ALA A 28 1.17 14.63 9.19
CA ALA A 28 0.30 15.67 8.66
C ALA A 28 -0.63 15.10 7.60
N ILE A 29 -1.93 15.04 7.88
CA ILE A 29 -2.94 14.57 6.89
C ILE A 29 -3.23 15.66 5.86
N ASN A 30 -3.21 16.92 6.30
CA ASN A 30 -3.26 18.09 5.46
C ASN A 30 -2.49 19.23 6.17
N HIS A 31 -2.58 20.46 5.67
CA HIS A 31 -1.84 21.60 6.24
C HIS A 31 -2.28 21.96 7.68
N VAL A 32 -3.40 21.40 8.17
CA VAL A 32 -4.05 21.76 9.44
C VAL A 32 -4.18 20.56 10.38
N THR A 33 -4.50 19.37 9.85
CA THR A 33 -4.81 18.17 10.62
C THR A 33 -3.56 17.32 10.86
N ARG A 34 -3.33 16.98 12.12
CA ARG A 34 -2.30 16.04 12.58
C ARG A 34 -2.97 14.77 13.10
N LYS A 35 -2.41 13.60 12.78
CA LYS A 35 -2.84 12.32 13.34
C LYS A 35 -1.66 11.53 13.84
N GLU A 36 -1.84 10.94 15.02
CA GLU A 36 -0.90 9.98 15.58
C GLU A 36 -1.13 8.61 14.92
N LEU A 37 -0.11 8.07 14.26
CA LEU A 37 -0.15 6.73 13.66
C LEU A 37 0.83 5.80 14.36
N GLN A 38 0.38 4.58 14.64
CA GLN A 38 1.23 3.49 15.10
C GLN A 38 1.88 2.78 13.92
N TYR A 39 3.19 2.55 13.98
CA TYR A 39 3.97 1.88 12.94
C TYR A 39 5.01 0.94 13.56
N SER A 40 5.50 0.00 12.76
CA SER A 40 6.67 -0.83 13.08
C SER A 40 7.96 -0.22 12.49
N PRO A 41 8.99 0.03 13.33
CA PRO A 41 10.33 0.36 12.85
C PRO A 41 10.97 -0.87 12.20
N LEU A 42 11.37 -0.78 10.94
CA LEU A 42 11.96 -1.89 10.22
C LEU A 42 12.92 -1.40 9.13
N ASP A 43 14.17 -1.87 9.20
CA ASP A 43 15.27 -1.44 8.31
C ASP A 43 15.44 0.08 8.22
N GLY A 44 15.22 0.80 9.34
CA GLY A 44 15.29 2.27 9.39
C GLY A 44 14.08 2.99 8.78
N MET A 45 13.03 2.25 8.44
CA MET A 45 11.79 2.77 7.88
C MET A 45 10.63 2.62 8.86
N ALA A 46 9.71 3.59 8.84
CA ALA A 46 8.46 3.50 9.58
C ALA A 46 7.40 2.80 8.72
N VAL A 47 7.21 1.50 8.96
CA VAL A 47 6.28 0.63 8.23
C VAL A 47 4.93 0.61 8.93
N PHE A 48 3.90 1.04 8.22
CA PHE A 48 2.51 1.06 8.62
C PHE A 48 1.75 -0.02 7.87
N GLU A 49 0.82 -0.70 8.54
CA GLU A 49 0.00 -1.74 7.92
C GLU A 49 0.81 -2.76 7.11
N GLY A 50 1.96 -3.19 7.61
CA GLY A 50 2.72 -4.26 6.95
C GLY A 50 3.60 -3.86 5.77
N ASP A 51 3.15 -2.96 4.89
CA ASP A 51 3.81 -2.67 3.61
C ASP A 51 3.67 -1.20 3.14
N ILE A 52 3.10 -0.32 3.96
CA ILE A 52 3.04 1.12 3.68
C ILE A 52 4.16 1.85 4.42
N VAL A 53 5.08 2.46 3.69
CA VAL A 53 6.15 3.26 4.29
C VAL A 53 5.72 4.72 4.47
N LEU A 54 5.64 5.17 5.71
CA LEU A 54 5.32 6.57 6.06
C LEU A 54 6.50 7.50 5.74
N GLY A 55 7.70 7.07 6.09
CA GLY A 55 8.96 7.80 5.99
C GLY A 55 10.10 7.02 6.65
N THR A 56 11.27 7.65 6.80
CA THR A 56 12.36 7.05 7.61
C THR A 56 12.05 7.17 9.09
N GLU A 57 12.63 6.29 9.90
CA GLU A 57 12.51 6.38 11.37
C GLU A 57 13.03 7.72 11.90
N GLU A 58 14.12 8.26 11.34
CA GLU A 58 14.63 9.57 11.77
C GLU A 58 13.64 10.69 11.49
N GLN A 59 12.93 10.63 10.36
CA GLN A 59 11.89 11.61 10.03
C GLN A 59 10.71 11.52 11.02
N MET A 60 10.27 10.30 11.36
CA MET A 60 9.19 10.11 12.33
C MET A 60 9.61 10.54 13.75
N GLN A 61 10.86 10.31 14.13
CA GLN A 61 11.40 10.78 15.40
C GLN A 61 11.46 12.31 15.45
N ALA A 62 11.99 12.95 14.41
CA ALA A 62 12.03 14.40 14.31
C ALA A 62 10.61 15.01 14.40
N ALA A 63 9.62 14.40 13.74
CA ALA A 63 8.23 14.83 13.81
C ALA A 63 7.65 14.80 15.23
N ARG A 64 7.95 13.75 16.02
CA ARG A 64 7.55 13.66 17.44
C ARG A 64 8.17 14.75 18.30
N GLU A 65 9.41 15.12 17.99
CA GLU A 65 10.17 16.13 18.73
C GLU A 65 9.80 17.58 18.31
N GLY A 66 8.71 17.74 17.54
CA GLY A 66 8.20 19.04 17.10
C GLY A 66 8.81 19.55 15.78
N GLY A 67 9.56 18.71 15.07
CA GLY A 67 10.10 18.98 13.75
C GLY A 67 9.07 18.91 12.62
N THR A 68 9.55 18.96 11.39
CA THR A 68 8.70 18.88 10.19
C THR A 68 7.95 17.56 10.16
N LEU A 69 6.63 17.65 10.09
CA LEU A 69 5.77 16.47 10.00
C LEU A 69 5.99 15.77 8.66
N VAL A 70 5.97 14.44 8.71
CA VAL A 70 5.89 13.63 7.51
C VAL A 70 4.48 13.84 6.92
N PRO A 71 4.35 14.41 5.72
CA PRO A 71 3.04 14.54 5.09
C PRO A 71 2.49 13.14 4.84
N MET A 72 1.20 12.92 5.01
CA MET A 72 0.53 11.65 4.71
C MET A 72 -0.70 11.97 3.88
N GLY A 73 -0.75 11.40 2.67
CA GLY A 73 -1.92 11.52 1.80
C GLY A 73 -2.96 10.50 2.23
N VAL A 74 -3.67 10.75 3.33
CA VAL A 74 -4.70 9.83 3.81
C VAL A 74 -5.96 10.05 2.95
N GLY A 75 -6.31 9.04 2.14
CA GLY A 75 -7.54 9.00 1.33
C GLY A 75 -7.67 10.23 0.45
N ILE A 76 -6.81 10.38 -0.56
CA ILE A 76 -6.42 11.71 -1.10
C ILE A 76 -7.62 12.64 -1.41
N THR A 77 -8.07 13.41 -0.43
CA THR A 77 -8.72 14.70 -0.60
C THR A 77 -7.62 15.75 -0.60
N GLY A 78 -7.27 16.25 -1.79
CA GLY A 78 -6.21 17.24 -2.03
C GLY A 78 -5.34 16.86 -3.23
N GLU A 79 -5.42 17.62 -4.32
CA GLU A 79 -4.72 17.36 -5.59
C GLU A 79 -3.20 17.17 -5.44
N GLN A 80 -2.59 17.73 -4.39
CA GLN A 80 -1.14 17.75 -4.20
C GLN A 80 -0.50 16.36 -3.96
N PHE A 81 -1.23 15.38 -3.44
CA PHE A 81 -0.68 14.03 -3.19
C PHE A 81 -1.00 13.05 -4.32
N ARG A 82 -1.76 13.49 -5.32
CA ARG A 82 -2.02 12.73 -6.55
C ARG A 82 -0.86 12.91 -7.52
N TRP A 83 -0.65 11.90 -8.35
CA TRP A 83 0.24 12.05 -9.49
C TRP A 83 -0.39 12.99 -10.51
N PRO A 84 0.27 14.10 -10.91
CA PRO A 84 -0.31 15.04 -11.86
C PRO A 84 -0.79 14.33 -13.13
N ARG A 85 -2.08 14.51 -13.47
CA ARG A 85 -2.73 13.85 -14.61
C ARG A 85 -2.65 12.32 -14.58
N GLY A 86 -2.52 11.71 -13.41
CA GLY A 86 -2.36 10.25 -13.27
C GLY A 86 -1.10 9.70 -13.95
N ILE A 87 -0.11 10.54 -14.23
CA ILE A 87 1.15 10.13 -14.86
C ILE A 87 2.18 9.83 -13.78
N ILE A 88 2.68 8.60 -13.78
CA ILE A 88 3.68 8.10 -12.84
C ILE A 88 4.98 7.83 -13.60
N PRO A 89 5.96 8.74 -13.55
CA PRO A 89 7.27 8.47 -14.09
C PRO A 89 7.96 7.38 -13.28
N TYR A 90 8.60 6.42 -13.94
CA TYR A 90 9.22 5.29 -13.26
C TYR A 90 10.58 4.92 -13.82
N GLN A 91 11.40 4.29 -12.99
CA GLN A 91 12.60 3.59 -13.42
C GLN A 91 12.64 2.20 -12.78
N ILE A 92 13.30 1.26 -13.46
CA ILE A 92 13.59 -0.06 -12.90
C ILE A 92 15.08 -0.08 -12.58
N HIS A 93 15.41 -0.29 -11.31
CA HIS A 93 16.81 -0.36 -10.92
C HIS A 93 17.48 -1.59 -11.56
N PRO A 94 18.69 -1.48 -12.14
CA PRO A 94 19.32 -2.58 -12.87
C PRO A 94 19.55 -3.85 -12.03
N ALA A 95 19.69 -3.69 -10.71
CA ALA A 95 19.84 -4.81 -9.78
C ALA A 95 18.52 -5.50 -9.39
N LEU A 96 17.37 -5.02 -9.88
CA LEU A 96 16.08 -5.66 -9.61
C LEU A 96 15.98 -6.96 -10.42
N PRO A 97 15.89 -8.14 -9.78
CA PRO A 97 15.64 -9.37 -10.50
C PRO A 97 14.20 -9.39 -11.04
N ASN A 98 13.97 -10.17 -12.09
CA ASN A 98 12.66 -10.32 -12.71
C ASN A 98 11.99 -8.96 -13.02
N ALA A 99 12.70 -8.09 -13.76
CA ALA A 99 12.16 -6.79 -14.16
C ALA A 99 10.86 -6.90 -14.98
N GLU A 100 10.61 -8.05 -15.62
CA GLU A 100 9.40 -8.31 -16.40
C GLU A 100 8.13 -8.20 -15.56
N ARG A 101 8.15 -8.61 -14.28
CA ARG A 101 6.99 -8.48 -13.38
C ARG A 101 6.55 -7.02 -13.22
N VAL A 102 7.49 -6.08 -13.28
CA VAL A 102 7.19 -4.64 -13.20
C VAL A 102 6.49 -4.18 -14.48
N THR A 103 7.02 -4.54 -15.65
CA THR A 103 6.39 -4.14 -16.92
C THR A 103 5.02 -4.78 -17.12
N GLN A 104 4.83 -6.01 -16.66
CA GLN A 104 3.52 -6.68 -16.64
C GLN A 104 2.54 -6.00 -15.67
N ALA A 105 2.98 -5.63 -14.46
CA ALA A 105 2.15 -4.90 -13.51
C ALA A 105 1.75 -3.52 -14.05
N ILE A 106 2.67 -2.79 -14.66
CA ILE A 106 2.39 -1.52 -15.34
C ILE A 106 1.36 -1.70 -16.44
N ALA A 107 1.56 -2.67 -17.34
CA ALA A 107 0.61 -2.94 -18.43
C ALA A 107 -0.78 -3.30 -17.89
N HIS A 108 -0.85 -4.05 -16.78
CA HIS A 108 -2.10 -4.39 -16.10
C HIS A 108 -2.86 -3.16 -15.60
N TRP A 109 -2.15 -2.20 -15.00
CA TRP A 109 -2.70 -0.93 -14.53
C TRP A 109 -3.16 -0.04 -15.68
N GLU A 110 -2.35 0.11 -16.74
CA GLU A 110 -2.67 0.96 -17.89
C GLU A 110 -3.86 0.42 -18.71
N ALA A 111 -4.03 -0.90 -18.77
CA ALA A 111 -5.12 -1.54 -19.49
C ALA A 111 -6.49 -1.38 -18.80
N ARG A 112 -6.51 -1.21 -17.47
CA ARG A 112 -7.74 -1.17 -16.67
C ARG A 112 -8.08 0.20 -16.11
N THR A 113 -7.10 1.09 -16.02
CA THR A 113 -7.27 2.39 -15.37
C THR A 113 -6.82 3.52 -16.28
N ARG A 114 -6.99 4.75 -15.78
CA ARG A 114 -6.49 5.98 -16.42
C ARG A 114 -5.04 6.31 -16.06
N ILE A 115 -4.44 5.57 -15.13
CA ILE A 115 -3.04 5.77 -14.73
C ILE A 115 -2.13 5.45 -15.92
N ARG A 116 -1.12 6.27 -16.13
CA ARG A 116 -0.14 6.10 -17.21
C ARG A 116 1.27 6.14 -16.63
N PHE A 117 2.10 5.23 -17.10
CA PHE A 117 3.49 5.15 -16.69
C PHE A 117 4.40 5.72 -17.78
N VAL A 118 5.39 6.51 -17.37
CA VAL A 118 6.39 7.04 -18.29
C VAL A 118 7.76 6.59 -17.83
N GLN A 119 8.47 5.86 -18.69
CA GLN A 119 9.82 5.44 -18.36
C GLN A 119 10.73 6.68 -18.27
N ARG A 120 11.30 6.86 -17.08
CA ARG A 120 12.26 7.91 -16.78
C ARG A 120 13.66 7.45 -17.15
N THR A 121 14.36 8.27 -17.92
CA THR A 121 15.72 8.07 -18.41
C THR A 121 16.58 9.28 -18.06
N GLY A 122 17.89 9.20 -18.29
CA GLY A 122 18.77 10.36 -18.13
C GLY A 122 18.36 11.56 -18.99
N GLN A 123 17.72 11.32 -20.15
CA GLN A 123 17.34 12.36 -21.10
C GLN A 123 16.11 13.17 -20.64
N ASN A 124 15.11 12.52 -20.02
CA ASN A 124 13.88 13.16 -19.56
C ASN A 124 13.84 13.41 -18.04
N ALA A 125 14.92 13.08 -17.32
CA ALA A 125 15.05 13.20 -15.87
C ALA A 125 14.65 14.57 -15.30
N HIS A 126 14.93 15.65 -16.04
CA HIS A 126 14.60 17.03 -15.65
C HIS A 126 13.10 17.36 -15.75
N GLN A 127 12.35 16.64 -16.59
CA GLN A 127 10.90 16.78 -16.76
C GLN A 127 10.13 16.02 -15.69
N TYR A 128 10.76 15.01 -15.10
CA TYR A 128 10.19 14.11 -14.10
C TYR A 128 11.01 14.17 -12.81
N PRO A 129 10.94 15.29 -12.06
CA PRO A 129 11.62 15.42 -10.77
C PRO A 129 11.04 14.46 -9.72
N ASP A 130 9.74 14.16 -9.82
CA ASP A 130 9.06 13.19 -8.97
C ASP A 130 8.84 11.89 -9.74
N TYR A 131 9.26 10.76 -9.17
CA TYR A 131 9.22 9.48 -9.86
C TYR A 131 9.35 8.31 -8.89
N VAL A 132 8.91 7.13 -9.35
CA VAL A 132 9.09 5.88 -8.62
C VAL A 132 10.28 5.08 -9.14
N SER A 133 10.97 4.39 -8.22
CA SER A 133 12.10 3.51 -8.52
C SER A 133 11.78 2.12 -8.00
N PHE A 134 11.62 1.15 -8.89
CA PHE A 134 11.43 -0.25 -8.52
C PHE A 134 12.78 -0.86 -8.14
N GLU A 135 12.93 -1.32 -6.90
CA GLU A 135 14.22 -1.74 -6.32
C GLU A 135 14.13 -3.07 -5.57
N ALA A 136 15.21 -3.84 -5.61
CA ALA A 136 15.35 -5.07 -4.82
C ALA A 136 15.77 -4.69 -3.39
N ARG A 137 14.80 -4.52 -2.49
CA ARG A 137 15.03 -4.38 -1.04
C ARG A 137 14.32 -5.50 -0.29
N SER A 138 14.45 -5.52 1.03
CA SER A 138 13.77 -6.52 1.87
C SER A 138 12.25 -6.27 1.89
N GLY A 139 11.47 -7.31 1.60
CA GLY A 139 10.00 -7.28 1.57
C GLY A 139 9.38 -6.60 0.35
N CYS A 140 8.05 -6.65 0.29
CA CYS A 140 7.22 -5.88 -0.65
C CYS A 140 6.66 -4.68 0.11
N TRP A 141 6.87 -3.47 -0.39
CA TRP A 141 6.34 -2.26 0.22
C TRP A 141 6.44 -1.06 -0.71
N SER A 142 5.65 -0.04 -0.41
CA SER A 142 5.53 1.17 -1.20
C SER A 142 5.18 2.36 -0.31
N GLN A 143 5.37 3.56 -0.83
CA GLN A 143 4.87 4.78 -0.17
C GLN A 143 3.49 5.11 -0.74
N LEU A 144 2.62 5.65 0.11
CA LEU A 144 1.28 6.04 -0.30
C LEU A 144 1.28 7.36 -1.08
N GLY A 145 0.75 7.33 -2.31
CA GLY A 145 0.60 8.49 -3.19
C GLY A 145 1.94 9.07 -3.66
N ARG A 146 1.89 10.28 -4.23
CA ARG A 146 3.09 11.04 -4.65
C ARG A 146 3.75 11.75 -3.46
N ARG A 147 5.03 11.48 -3.24
CA ARG A 147 5.82 12.03 -2.12
C ARG A 147 6.70 13.22 -2.49
N GLY A 148 7.00 13.38 -3.78
CA GLY A 148 7.99 14.32 -4.28
C GLY A 148 9.39 13.71 -4.34
N GLY A 149 10.16 14.03 -5.38
CA GLY A 149 11.47 13.44 -5.64
C GLY A 149 11.40 11.94 -5.98
N LYS A 150 12.49 11.23 -5.71
CA LYS A 150 12.56 9.77 -5.86
C LYS A 150 11.82 9.09 -4.70
N GLN A 151 10.80 8.29 -5.00
CA GLN A 151 10.22 7.32 -4.06
C GLN A 151 10.47 5.88 -4.53
N VAL A 152 10.48 4.93 -3.60
CA VAL A 152 10.83 3.53 -3.89
C VAL A 152 9.60 2.65 -3.78
N ILE A 153 9.50 1.72 -4.74
CA ILE A 153 8.67 0.52 -4.61
C ILE A 153 9.63 -0.66 -4.44
N SER A 154 9.58 -1.30 -3.27
CA SER A 154 10.41 -2.46 -2.98
C SER A 154 9.76 -3.72 -3.50
N LEU A 155 10.50 -4.49 -4.28
CA LEU A 155 10.12 -5.82 -4.73
C LEU A 155 11.25 -6.80 -4.45
N GLY A 156 11.30 -7.23 -3.19
CA GLY A 156 12.23 -8.23 -2.70
C GLY A 156 12.02 -9.64 -3.24
N SER A 157 12.71 -10.59 -2.62
CA SER A 157 12.46 -12.02 -2.83
C SER A 157 11.05 -12.37 -2.39
N GLY A 158 10.31 -13.15 -3.19
CA GLY A 158 8.91 -13.49 -2.93
C GLY A 158 7.87 -12.50 -3.45
N CYS A 159 8.25 -11.28 -3.86
CA CYS A 159 7.32 -10.33 -4.46
C CYS A 159 7.04 -10.70 -5.93
N GLY A 160 5.91 -11.34 -6.20
CA GLY A 160 5.46 -11.71 -7.55
C GLY A 160 4.83 -10.55 -8.32
N LEU A 161 4.19 -10.88 -9.45
CA LEU A 161 3.39 -9.93 -10.23
C LEU A 161 2.25 -9.32 -9.40
N GLY A 162 1.56 -10.15 -8.62
CA GLY A 162 0.48 -9.73 -7.74
C GLY A 162 0.87 -8.64 -6.75
N GLN A 163 1.99 -8.85 -6.07
CA GLN A 163 2.56 -7.88 -5.13
C GLN A 163 2.96 -6.61 -5.88
N ALA A 164 3.58 -6.70 -7.07
CA ALA A 164 3.89 -5.52 -7.86
C ALA A 164 2.63 -4.70 -8.24
N ILE A 165 1.52 -5.35 -8.57
CA ILE A 165 0.24 -4.67 -8.84
C ILE A 165 -0.28 -3.99 -7.57
N HIS A 166 -0.21 -4.66 -6.43
CA HIS A 166 -0.62 -4.15 -5.11
C HIS A 166 0.21 -2.93 -4.68
N GLU A 167 1.54 -3.01 -4.75
CA GLU A 167 2.44 -1.91 -4.37
C GLU A 167 2.28 -0.67 -5.25
N ILE A 168 1.95 -0.86 -6.52
CA ILE A 168 1.55 0.24 -7.41
C ILE A 168 0.25 0.87 -6.90
N GLY A 169 -0.69 0.10 -6.37
CA GLY A 169 -1.91 0.59 -5.73
C GLY A 169 -1.64 1.60 -4.62
N HIS A 170 -0.72 1.30 -3.71
CA HIS A 170 -0.27 2.26 -2.71
C HIS A 170 0.35 3.51 -3.35
N THR A 171 1.23 3.35 -4.34
CA THR A 171 1.83 4.51 -5.04
C THR A 171 0.77 5.39 -5.73
N VAL A 172 -0.32 4.79 -6.24
CA VAL A 172 -1.45 5.50 -6.84
C VAL A 172 -2.26 6.26 -5.78
N GLY A 173 -2.30 5.73 -4.55
CA GLY A 173 -2.94 6.35 -3.38
C GLY A 173 -4.00 5.47 -2.70
N LEU A 174 -4.04 4.17 -2.97
CA LEU A 174 -4.99 3.24 -2.34
C LEU A 174 -4.46 2.75 -0.99
N TRP A 175 -5.30 2.85 0.04
CA TRP A 175 -5.11 2.18 1.33
C TRP A 175 -5.56 0.72 1.24
N HIS A 176 -5.32 -0.02 2.32
CA HIS A 176 -5.89 -1.35 2.44
C HIS A 176 -7.41 -1.35 2.62
N GLU A 177 -8.09 -2.32 2.03
CA GLU A 177 -9.54 -2.43 2.11
C GLU A 177 -10.00 -2.79 3.53
N GLN A 178 -9.24 -3.62 4.26
CA GLN A 178 -9.63 -4.04 5.62
C GLN A 178 -9.50 -2.94 6.68
N SER A 179 -8.91 -1.78 6.37
CA SER A 179 -8.77 -0.66 7.31
C SER A 179 -9.86 0.40 7.15
N ARG A 180 -10.79 0.21 6.21
CA ARG A 180 -11.98 1.06 6.02
C ARG A 180 -12.80 1.27 7.29
N GLU A 181 -13.49 2.40 7.35
CA GLU A 181 -14.35 2.78 8.47
C GLU A 181 -15.57 1.87 8.62
N ASP A 182 -16.12 1.41 7.49
CA ASP A 182 -17.25 0.49 7.44
C ASP A 182 -16.86 -1.00 7.56
N ARG A 183 -15.56 -1.35 7.65
CA ARG A 183 -15.09 -2.75 7.55
C ARG A 183 -15.75 -3.69 8.55
N ASP A 184 -16.06 -3.22 9.75
CA ASP A 184 -16.73 -4.01 10.79
C ASP A 184 -18.19 -4.39 10.41
N GLN A 185 -18.78 -3.81 9.37
CA GLN A 185 -20.05 -4.26 8.80
C GLN A 185 -19.87 -5.46 7.84
N HIS A 186 -18.65 -5.70 7.37
CA HIS A 186 -18.33 -6.62 6.28
C HIS A 186 -17.48 -7.81 6.70
N VAL A 187 -16.53 -7.58 7.61
CA VAL A 187 -15.62 -8.59 8.16
C VAL A 187 -15.63 -8.57 9.69
N GLU A 188 -15.14 -9.63 10.29
CA GLU A 188 -14.83 -9.74 11.71
C GLU A 188 -13.32 -9.90 11.89
N ILE A 189 -12.73 -9.05 12.73
CA ILE A 189 -11.32 -9.18 13.12
C ILE A 189 -11.20 -10.09 14.35
N ARG A 190 -10.48 -11.20 14.20
CA ARG A 190 -10.18 -12.17 15.26
C ARG A 190 -8.90 -11.76 15.98
N TRP A 191 -9.00 -10.73 16.82
CA TRP A 191 -7.88 -10.17 17.60
C TRP A 191 -7.04 -11.17 18.39
N GLN A 192 -7.65 -12.28 18.82
CA GLN A 192 -6.98 -13.37 19.52
C GLN A 192 -6.05 -14.21 18.63
N ASN A 193 -6.23 -14.18 17.31
CA ASN A 193 -5.40 -14.91 16.35
C ASN A 193 -4.23 -14.04 15.85
N ILE A 194 -4.34 -12.71 15.96
CA ILE A 194 -3.31 -11.76 15.50
C ILE A 194 -2.14 -11.72 16.48
N SER A 195 -0.91 -11.77 15.94
CA SER A 195 0.30 -11.54 16.74
C SER A 195 0.24 -10.20 17.47
N GLN A 196 0.63 -10.17 18.75
CA GLN A 196 0.47 -9.00 19.60
C GLN A 196 1.15 -7.75 19.01
N GLN A 197 2.33 -7.90 18.40
CA GLN A 197 3.06 -6.79 17.77
C GLN A 197 2.39 -6.25 16.50
N ALA A 198 1.56 -7.05 15.83
CA ALA A 198 0.95 -6.72 14.54
C ALA A 198 -0.49 -6.20 14.67
N ARG A 199 -1.05 -6.08 15.87
CA ARG A 199 -2.45 -5.65 16.07
C ARG A 199 -2.72 -4.25 15.52
N HIS A 200 -1.74 -3.35 15.58
CA HIS A 200 -1.87 -1.99 15.05
C HIS A 200 -2.15 -1.97 13.54
N ASN A 201 -1.72 -3.00 12.79
CA ASN A 201 -1.98 -3.14 11.34
C ASN A 201 -3.45 -3.45 11.00
N PHE A 202 -4.31 -3.61 12.00
CA PHE A 202 -5.75 -3.86 11.85
C PHE A 202 -6.60 -2.73 12.43
N GLU A 203 -6.02 -1.63 12.91
CA GLU A 203 -6.80 -0.49 13.40
C GLU A 203 -7.55 0.17 12.24
N GLN A 204 -8.84 0.46 12.43
CA GLN A 204 -9.63 1.17 11.41
C GLN A 204 -9.18 2.63 11.27
N HIS A 205 -9.32 3.18 10.08
CA HIS A 205 -9.03 4.58 9.83
C HIS A 205 -10.28 5.44 10.04
N VAL A 206 -10.68 5.62 11.30
CA VAL A 206 -11.97 6.21 11.75
C VAL A 206 -12.32 7.62 11.23
N LEU A 207 -11.45 8.31 10.47
CA LEU A 207 -11.73 9.68 9.99
C LEU A 207 -11.11 10.07 8.63
N ASP A 208 -10.41 9.15 7.95
CA ASP A 208 -9.43 9.56 6.91
C ASP A 208 -9.39 8.69 5.64
N GLY A 209 -10.21 7.65 5.56
CA GLY A 209 -10.43 6.91 4.32
C GLY A 209 -11.81 7.27 3.82
N ASP A 210 -11.92 8.06 2.74
CA ASP A 210 -13.19 8.13 2.06
C ASP A 210 -13.54 6.71 1.61
N ASP A 211 -14.62 6.15 2.15
CA ASP A 211 -15.18 4.87 1.71
C ASP A 211 -15.65 5.04 0.25
N LEU A 212 -14.73 4.80 -0.70
CA LEU A 212 -14.99 4.95 -2.12
C LEU A 212 -15.80 3.75 -2.62
N GLY A 213 -17.12 3.90 -2.58
CA GLY A 213 -18.04 2.86 -3.04
C GLY A 213 -18.25 1.74 -2.03
N ALA A 214 -18.80 0.61 -2.49
CA ALA A 214 -19.08 -0.54 -1.62
C ALA A 214 -17.79 -1.28 -1.22
N TYR A 215 -17.81 -1.91 -0.04
CA TYR A 215 -16.70 -2.76 0.43
C TYR A 215 -16.39 -3.89 -0.54
N ASP A 216 -15.14 -3.98 -0.98
CA ASP A 216 -14.68 -4.91 -2.00
C ASP A 216 -13.79 -6.02 -1.44
N PHE A 217 -14.42 -7.14 -1.10
CA PHE A 217 -13.75 -8.37 -0.67
C PHE A 217 -12.72 -8.90 -1.70
N GLY A 218 -12.93 -8.59 -2.99
CA GLY A 218 -12.04 -8.99 -4.08
C GLY A 218 -10.92 -8.00 -4.37
N SER A 219 -10.86 -6.87 -3.66
CA SER A 219 -9.81 -5.86 -3.85
C SER A 219 -8.43 -6.48 -3.71
N ILE A 220 -7.51 -6.08 -4.60
CA ILE A 220 -6.09 -6.46 -4.46
C ILE A 220 -5.46 -5.84 -3.22
N MET A 221 -6.07 -4.78 -2.68
CA MET A 221 -5.67 -4.09 -1.46
C MET A 221 -6.26 -4.74 -0.19
N HIS A 222 -7.01 -5.82 -0.30
CA HIS A 222 -7.51 -6.53 0.88
C HIS A 222 -6.42 -7.48 1.43
N TYR A 223 -6.21 -7.50 2.74
CA TYR A 223 -5.39 -8.52 3.38
C TYR A 223 -5.92 -9.94 3.16
N PRO A 224 -5.05 -10.95 3.10
CA PRO A 224 -5.47 -12.34 3.14
C PRO A 224 -5.97 -12.76 4.53
N ALA A 225 -6.74 -13.85 4.57
CA ALA A 225 -7.46 -14.27 5.76
C ALA A 225 -6.56 -14.61 6.96
N LEU A 226 -5.32 -15.07 6.71
CA LEU A 226 -4.36 -15.43 7.77
C LEU A 226 -3.28 -14.35 7.99
N ALA A 227 -3.45 -13.13 7.46
CA ALA A 227 -2.49 -12.04 7.64
C ALA A 227 -2.11 -11.87 9.12
N PHE A 228 -0.82 -11.87 9.43
CA PHE A 228 -0.27 -11.72 10.79
C PHE A 228 -0.80 -12.73 11.83
N SER A 229 -1.29 -13.88 11.39
CA SER A 229 -1.75 -14.95 12.28
C SER A 229 -0.59 -15.52 13.10
N SER A 230 -0.77 -15.60 14.41
CA SER A 230 0.18 -16.21 15.37
C SER A 230 -0.07 -17.71 15.63
N ASN A 231 -1.23 -18.23 15.23
CA ASN A 231 -1.68 -19.59 15.58
C ASN A 231 -2.19 -20.40 14.38
N GLY A 232 -1.99 -19.90 13.17
CA GLY A 232 -2.43 -20.50 11.91
C GLY A 232 -3.95 -20.39 11.65
N GLN A 233 -4.68 -19.62 12.45
CA GLN A 233 -6.13 -19.42 12.30
C GLN A 233 -6.43 -18.06 11.65
N PRO A 234 -7.58 -17.91 10.96
CA PRO A 234 -7.96 -16.66 10.32
C PRO A 234 -7.99 -15.47 11.28
N THR A 235 -7.32 -14.39 10.89
CA THR A 235 -7.36 -13.09 11.57
C THR A 235 -8.49 -12.22 11.04
N ILE A 236 -8.91 -12.43 9.78
CA ILE A 236 -10.05 -11.75 9.15
C ILE A 236 -11.05 -12.79 8.67
N VAL A 237 -12.31 -12.65 9.09
CA VAL A 237 -13.41 -13.54 8.68
C VAL A 237 -14.52 -12.73 8.00
N PRO A 238 -14.78 -12.92 6.70
CA PRO A 238 -15.92 -12.29 6.04
C PRO A 238 -17.26 -12.70 6.66
N LYS A 239 -18.19 -11.74 6.80
CA LYS A 239 -19.55 -11.99 7.33
C LYS A 239 -20.49 -12.67 6.32
N LYS A 240 -20.00 -12.92 5.11
CA LYS A 240 -20.69 -13.64 4.02
C LYS A 240 -19.71 -14.63 3.40
N PRO A 241 -20.17 -15.71 2.72
CA PRO A 241 -19.30 -16.77 2.21
C PRO A 241 -18.53 -16.33 0.95
N VAL A 242 -17.49 -15.51 1.13
CA VAL A 242 -16.60 -15.01 0.07
C VAL A 242 -15.14 -15.18 0.46
N GLN A 243 -14.26 -15.29 -0.53
CA GLN A 243 -12.82 -15.29 -0.34
C GLN A 243 -12.27 -13.86 -0.33
N ILE A 244 -11.13 -13.66 0.33
CA ILE A 244 -10.41 -12.38 0.47
C ILE A 244 -8.91 -12.59 0.27
N GLY A 245 -8.17 -11.54 -0.09
CA GLY A 245 -6.70 -11.60 -0.19
C GLY A 245 -6.14 -12.05 -1.53
N GLN A 246 -6.93 -11.97 -2.60
CA GLN A 246 -6.42 -12.27 -3.93
C GLN A 246 -5.25 -11.32 -4.30
N ARG A 247 -4.29 -11.84 -5.07
CA ARG A 247 -3.10 -11.11 -5.57
C ARG A 247 -2.92 -11.39 -7.06
N THR A 248 -4.01 -11.48 -7.81
CA THR A 248 -3.99 -11.80 -9.24
C THR A 248 -4.19 -10.55 -10.10
N ALA A 249 -5.15 -9.71 -9.72
CA ALA A 249 -5.59 -8.61 -10.56
C ALA A 249 -6.22 -7.47 -9.75
N LEU A 250 -6.43 -6.32 -10.39
CA LEU A 250 -7.30 -5.28 -9.85
C LEU A 250 -8.74 -5.77 -9.97
N SER A 251 -9.53 -5.58 -8.93
CA SER A 251 -10.97 -5.76 -8.99
C SER A 251 -11.66 -4.57 -9.68
N ASP A 252 -12.96 -4.71 -9.96
CA ASP A 252 -13.75 -3.58 -10.46
C ASP A 252 -13.86 -2.46 -9.42
N GLY A 253 -13.85 -2.80 -8.11
CA GLY A 253 -13.82 -1.82 -7.03
C GLY A 253 -12.51 -1.04 -6.99
N ASP A 254 -11.36 -1.71 -7.14
CA ASP A 254 -10.06 -1.04 -7.25
C ASP A 254 -10.04 -0.03 -8.41
N VAL A 255 -10.55 -0.44 -9.58
CA VAL A 255 -10.62 0.41 -10.78
C VAL A 255 -11.54 1.61 -10.55
N ALA A 256 -12.70 1.40 -9.93
CA ALA A 256 -13.66 2.46 -9.62
C ALA A 256 -13.10 3.47 -8.61
N ALA A 257 -12.40 2.99 -7.56
CA ALA A 257 -11.73 3.85 -6.59
C ALA A 257 -10.66 4.73 -7.27
N VAL A 258 -9.86 4.15 -8.16
CA VAL A 258 -8.87 4.91 -8.95
C VAL A 258 -9.54 5.94 -9.86
N GLN A 259 -10.68 5.60 -10.48
CA GLN A 259 -11.43 6.56 -11.29
C GLN A 259 -11.99 7.72 -10.45
N ALA A 260 -12.43 7.46 -9.22
CA ALA A 260 -12.88 8.50 -8.29
C ALA A 260 -11.71 9.38 -7.79
N LEU A 261 -10.53 8.78 -7.56
CA LEU A 261 -9.30 9.52 -7.21
C LEU A 261 -8.74 10.34 -8.38
N TYR A 262 -8.93 9.90 -9.62
CA TYR A 262 -8.46 10.59 -10.83
C TYR A 262 -9.64 10.89 -11.78
N PRO A 263 -10.61 11.73 -11.35
CA PRO A 263 -11.87 11.93 -12.07
C PRO A 263 -11.66 12.70 -13.38
N GLU A 264 -10.69 13.61 -13.39
CA GLU A 264 -10.42 14.56 -14.45
C GLU A 264 -8.93 14.48 -14.83
N LEU A 265 -8.64 13.83 -15.95
CA LEU A 265 -7.33 13.98 -16.61
C LEU A 265 -7.40 15.27 -17.43
N TYR A 266 -7.40 16.44 -16.78
CA TYR A 266 -7.49 17.70 -17.52
C TYR A 266 -6.33 17.82 -18.52
N VAL A 267 -6.75 18.03 -19.77
CA VAL A 267 -5.97 18.31 -20.98
C VAL A 267 -5.37 19.71 -20.89
#